data_AF-A0A436D7T5-F1
#
_entry.id   AF-A0A436D7T5-F1
#
_cell.length_a   1.000
_cell.length_b   1.000
_cell.length_c   1.000
_cell.angle_alpha   90.00
_cell.angle_beta   90.00
_cell.angle_gamma   90.00
#
_symmetry.space_group_name_H-M   'P 1'
#
loop_
_entity.id
_entity.type
_entity.pdbx_description
1 polymer ?
#
loop_
_entity_poly.entity_id
_entity_poly.type
_entity_poly.pdbx_seq_one_letter_code
_entity_poly.pdbx_strand_id
1 'polypeptide(L)'
;MTVQVGDIVVAGSGLRWCILGFVGNPSGGQDAKLIRKNSDGSFTGVQKDAEMLIAVESPVFEIGEPVTINGLKGTFQCLEREEHVARIMLAPRSKQLASGGFVEIQAGVSRASFALLVLENRKV
;
A
#
# COMPACT_ATOMS: atom_id res chain seq x y z
N MET A 1 10.21 18.11 -7.42
CA MET A 1 9.40 17.45 -6.37
C MET A 1 9.84 15.99 -6.38
N THR A 2 10.37 15.47 -5.27
CA THR A 2 10.90 14.10 -5.24
C THR A 2 9.77 13.15 -4.88
N VAL A 3 9.53 12.14 -5.71
CA VAL A 3 8.53 11.10 -5.44
C VAL A 3 9.01 10.15 -4.34
N GLN A 4 8.10 9.58 -3.56
CA GLN A 4 8.39 8.66 -2.44
C GLN A 4 7.49 7.42 -2.46
N VAL A 5 7.85 6.40 -1.69
CA VAL A 5 7.02 5.18 -1.54
C VAL A 5 5.64 5.55 -0.99
N GLY A 6 4.59 5.02 -1.63
CA GLY A 6 3.20 5.34 -1.33
C GLY A 6 2.62 6.48 -2.18
N ASP A 7 3.45 7.31 -2.83
CA ASP A 7 2.94 8.32 -3.75
C ASP A 7 2.20 7.67 -4.92
N ILE A 8 1.12 8.32 -5.34
CA ILE A 8 0.42 8.03 -6.57
C ILE A 8 1.02 8.91 -7.66
N VAL A 9 1.52 8.28 -8.71
CA VAL A 9 2.23 8.90 -9.82
C VAL A 9 1.59 8.53 -11.15
N VAL A 10 1.90 9.30 -12.19
CA VAL A 10 1.61 8.92 -13.58
C VAL A 10 2.90 8.76 -14.36
N ALA A 11 2.90 7.80 -15.28
CA ALA A 11 3.99 7.55 -16.21
C ALA A 11 3.43 7.39 -17.63
N GLY A 12 3.91 8.21 -18.57
CA GLY A 12 3.57 8.12 -20.00
C GLY A 12 2.06 8.22 -20.28
N SER A 13 1.38 7.08 -20.41
CA SER A 13 -0.01 6.89 -20.87
C SER A 13 -1.10 7.50 -19.99
N GLY A 14 -0.74 8.24 -18.93
CA GLY A 14 -1.69 8.85 -17.99
C GLY A 14 -2.28 7.88 -16.95
N LEU A 15 -1.87 6.61 -16.96
CA LEU A 15 -2.28 5.65 -15.95
C LEU A 15 -1.66 5.99 -14.60
N ARG A 16 -2.46 5.89 -13.53
CA ARG A 16 -2.01 6.07 -12.15
C ARG A 16 -1.40 4.79 -11.60
N TRP A 17 -0.31 4.97 -10.87
CA TRP A 17 0.46 3.92 -10.23
C TRP A 17 0.82 4.35 -8.82
N CYS A 18 0.96 3.41 -7.89
CA CYS A 18 1.54 3.67 -6.58
C CYS A 18 3.01 3.25 -6.59
N ILE A 19 3.90 4.04 -5.98
CA ILE A 19 5.31 3.67 -5.82
C ILE A 19 5.44 2.64 -4.70
N LEU A 20 5.95 1.45 -5.04
CA LEU A 20 6.24 0.36 -4.11
C LEU A 20 7.62 0.47 -3.47
N GLY A 21 8.59 1.06 -4.17
CA GLY A 21 9.98 1.11 -3.75
C GLY A 21 10.89 1.64 -4.85
N PHE A 22 12.18 1.78 -4.55
CA PHE A 22 13.21 2.22 -5.49
C PHE A 22 14.30 1.17 -5.64
N VAL A 23 14.93 1.13 -6.81
CA VAL A 23 16.13 0.33 -7.09
C VAL A 23 17.13 1.15 -7.89
N GLY A 24 18.43 0.93 -7.69
CA GLY A 24 19.45 1.58 -8.51
C GLY A 24 19.39 1.08 -9.96
N ASN A 25 19.64 1.97 -10.92
CA ASN A 25 19.68 1.63 -12.34
C ASN A 25 21.12 1.70 -12.90
N PRO A 26 21.42 1.05 -14.04
CA PRO A 26 22.77 1.00 -14.61
C PRO A 26 23.36 2.36 -15.03
N SER A 27 22.51 3.38 -15.17
CA SER A 27 22.91 4.75 -15.52
C SER A 27 23.33 5.58 -14.30
N GLY A 28 23.32 5.00 -13.10
CA GLY A 28 23.68 5.68 -11.85
C GLY A 28 22.53 6.43 -11.16
N GLY A 29 21.31 6.32 -11.70
CA GLY A 29 20.07 6.87 -11.13
C GLY A 29 19.26 5.84 -10.35
N GLN A 30 17.97 6.12 -10.16
CA GLN A 30 17.02 5.23 -9.50
C GLN A 30 15.79 4.96 -10.37
N ASP A 31 15.40 3.70 -10.48
CA ASP A 31 14.10 3.31 -11.02
C ASP A 31 13.12 3.10 -9.86
N ALA A 32 11.91 3.60 -10.03
CA ALA A 32 10.79 3.30 -9.15
C ALA A 32 10.14 1.97 -9.57
N LYS A 33 9.90 1.10 -8.60
CA LYS A 33 8.98 -0.03 -8.71
C LYS A 33 7.57 0.49 -8.54
N LEU A 34 6.77 0.39 -9.58
CA LEU A 34 5.39 0.84 -9.62
C LEU A 34 4.45 -0.35 -9.49
N ILE A 35 3.34 -0.15 -8.78
CA ILE A 35 2.28 -1.15 -8.62
C ILE A 35 0.91 -0.51 -8.79
N ARG A 36 0.00 -1.25 -9.40
CA ARG A 36 -1.40 -0.88 -9.57
C ARG A 36 -2.29 -2.08 -9.30
N LYS A 37 -3.47 -1.83 -8.72
CA LYS A 37 -4.54 -2.82 -8.57
C LYS A 37 -5.47 -2.78 -9.79
N ASN A 38 -5.73 -3.94 -10.38
CA ASN A 38 -6.65 -4.11 -11.50
C ASN A 38 -8.09 -4.29 -11.01
N SER A 39 -9.06 -4.15 -11.92
CA SER A 39 -10.48 -4.30 -11.60
C SER A 39 -10.89 -5.69 -11.15
N ASP A 40 -10.13 -6.72 -11.55
CA ASP A 40 -10.30 -8.12 -11.14
C ASP A 40 -9.64 -8.43 -9.77
N GLY A 41 -9.03 -7.43 -9.13
CA GLY A 41 -8.32 -7.58 -7.86
C GLY A 41 -6.88 -8.06 -7.99
N SER A 42 -6.40 -8.39 -9.19
CA SER A 42 -4.99 -8.69 -9.45
C SER A 42 -4.12 -7.43 -9.37
N PHE A 43 -2.80 -7.61 -9.36
CA PHE A 43 -1.85 -6.51 -9.37
C PHE A 43 -0.98 -6.55 -10.62
N THR A 44 -0.69 -5.38 -11.18
CA THR A 44 0.32 -5.21 -12.23
C THR A 44 1.44 -4.34 -11.70
N GLY A 45 2.68 -4.73 -12.00
CA GLY A 45 3.87 -3.98 -11.64
C GLY A 45 4.72 -3.64 -12.84
N VAL A 46 5.36 -2.48 -12.81
CA VAL A 46 6.33 -2.04 -13.83
C VAL A 46 7.48 -1.31 -13.16
N GLN A 47 8.62 -1.18 -13.84
CA GLN A 47 9.73 -0.35 -13.40
C GLN A 47 9.93 0.80 -14.39
N LYS A 48 10.13 2.00 -13.84
CA LYS A 48 10.36 3.22 -14.63
C LYS A 48 11.34 4.11 -13.90
N ASP A 49 12.12 4.85 -14.69
CA ASP A 49 13.01 5.89 -14.20
C ASP A 49 12.22 6.86 -13.31
N ALA A 50 12.66 7.02 -12.06
CA ALA A 50 11.98 7.83 -11.05
C ALA A 50 11.93 9.31 -11.45
N GLU A 51 12.92 9.80 -12.22
CA GLU A 51 12.97 11.19 -12.68
C GLU A 51 11.89 11.52 -13.72
N MET A 52 11.37 10.50 -14.41
CA MET A 52 10.32 10.66 -15.41
C MET A 52 8.90 10.61 -14.82
N LEU A 53 8.78 10.46 -13.51
CA LEU A 53 7.49 10.33 -12.83
C LEU A 53 6.92 11.68 -12.42
N ILE A 54 5.62 11.85 -12.62
CA ILE A 54 4.88 13.01 -12.17
C ILE A 54 4.05 12.60 -10.97
N ALA A 55 4.33 13.18 -9.80
CA ALA A 55 3.52 13.02 -8.60
C ALA A 55 2.12 13.59 -8.82
N VAL A 56 1.10 12.78 -8.52
CA VAL A 56 -0.31 13.17 -8.58
C VAL A 56 -0.87 13.39 -7.18
N GLU A 57 -0.56 12.46 -6.27
CA GLU A 57 -1.03 12.51 -4.89
C GLU A 57 0.04 11.88 -3.97
N SER A 58 0.18 12.43 -2.77
CA SER A 58 0.99 11.86 -1.69
C SER A 58 0.08 11.51 -0.51
N PRO A 59 -0.54 10.32 -0.52
CA PRO A 59 -1.49 9.96 0.52
C PRO A 59 -0.86 9.95 1.91
N VAL A 60 -1.58 10.54 2.86
CA VAL A 60 -1.25 10.49 4.29
C VAL A 60 -2.38 9.74 5.01
N PHE A 61 -2.01 9.01 6.06
CA PHE A 61 -2.95 8.36 6.97
C PHE A 61 -2.75 8.93 8.37
N GLU A 62 -3.86 9.26 9.03
CA GLU A 62 -3.83 9.75 10.41
C GLU A 62 -3.88 8.60 11.41
N ILE A 63 -3.24 8.76 12.57
CA ILE A 63 -3.31 7.76 13.64
C ILE A 63 -4.76 7.58 14.07
N GLY A 64 -5.25 6.35 14.06
CA GLY A 64 -6.64 6.01 14.33
C GLY A 64 -7.55 6.02 13.10
N GLU A 65 -7.07 6.46 11.92
CA GLU A 65 -7.84 6.43 10.69
C GLU A 65 -8.29 4.99 10.38
N PRO A 66 -9.59 4.76 10.11
CA PRO A 66 -10.07 3.46 9.67
C PRO A 66 -9.45 3.06 8.34
N VAL A 67 -8.84 1.89 8.30
CA VAL A 67 -8.21 1.34 7.09
C VAL A 67 -8.58 -0.12 6.90
N THR A 68 -8.41 -0.60 5.66
CA THR A 68 -8.54 -2.01 5.28
C THR A 68 -7.21 -2.53 4.78
N ILE A 69 -6.85 -3.75 5.18
CA ILE A 69 -5.67 -4.46 4.66
C ILE A 69 -6.00 -5.93 4.44
N ASN A 70 -5.75 -6.45 3.24
CA ASN A 70 -6.17 -7.78 2.80
C ASN A 70 -7.67 -8.04 3.09
N GLY A 71 -8.51 -7.03 2.91
CA GLY A 71 -9.95 -7.09 3.23
C GLY A 71 -10.30 -7.09 4.71
N LEU A 72 -9.32 -6.92 5.61
CA LEU A 72 -9.52 -6.87 7.06
C LEU A 72 -9.56 -5.44 7.55
N LYS A 73 -10.58 -5.12 8.34
CA LYS A 73 -10.74 -3.79 8.93
C LYS A 73 -9.78 -3.59 10.10
N GLY A 74 -9.25 -2.39 10.22
CA GLY A 74 -8.42 -1.96 11.33
C GLY A 74 -8.29 -0.45 11.41
N THR A 75 -7.38 0.02 12.24
CA THR A 75 -7.02 1.43 12.35
C THR A 75 -5.53 1.61 12.12
N PHE A 76 -5.15 2.62 11.34
CA PHE A 76 -3.75 2.96 11.13
C PHE A 76 -3.11 3.38 12.47
N GLN A 77 -1.92 2.85 12.77
CA GLN A 77 -1.19 3.21 13.99
C GLN A 77 -0.03 4.14 13.67
N CYS A 78 0.87 3.73 12.78
CA CYS A 78 2.00 4.55 12.35
C CYS A 78 2.65 3.99 11.08
N LEU A 79 3.52 4.81 10.47
CA LEU A 79 4.40 4.45 9.37
C LEU A 79 5.84 4.34 9.89
N GLU A 80 6.41 3.14 9.81
CA GLU A 80 7.83 2.86 10.02
C GLU A 80 8.58 3.35 8.77
N ARG A 81 9.04 4.61 8.79
CA ARG A 81 9.54 5.33 7.60
C ARG A 81 10.74 4.68 6.93
N GLU A 82 11.64 4.06 7.71
CA GLU A 82 12.86 3.42 7.19
C GLU A 82 12.55 2.18 6.34
N GLU A 83 11.51 1.44 6.69
CA GLU A 83 11.11 0.21 6.00
C GLU A 83 9.90 0.41 5.08
N HIS A 84 9.31 1.60 5.08
CA HIS A 84 8.03 1.90 4.43
C HIS A 84 6.90 0.92 4.82
N VAL A 85 6.88 0.54 6.10
CA VAL A 85 5.92 -0.42 6.67
C VAL A 85 4.86 0.32 7.47
N ALA A 86 3.59 0.10 7.13
CA ALA A 86 2.46 0.56 7.92
C ALA A 86 2.13 -0.46 9.03
N ARG A 87 1.95 0.04 10.26
CA ARG A 87 1.39 -0.71 11.38
C ARG A 87 -0.10 -0.43 11.48
N ILE A 88 -0.88 -1.50 11.57
CA ILE A 88 -2.35 -1.42 11.56
C ILE A 88 -2.86 -2.27 12.73
N MET A 89 -3.68 -1.67 13.60
CA MET A 89 -4.39 -2.41 14.63
C MET A 89 -5.64 -3.04 14.01
N LEU A 90 -5.65 -4.36 13.86
CA LEU A 90 -6.79 -5.08 13.33
C LEU A 90 -7.91 -5.15 14.38
N ALA A 91 -9.15 -4.95 13.92
CA ALA A 91 -10.31 -5.11 14.78
C ALA A 91 -10.50 -6.60 15.18
N PRO A 92 -10.95 -6.89 16.41
CA PRO A 92 -11.40 -8.23 16.78
C PRO A 92 -12.45 -8.74 15.81
N ARG A 93 -12.42 -10.03 15.50
CA ARG A 93 -13.36 -10.67 14.57
C ARG A 93 -13.67 -12.09 15.00
N SER A 94 -14.82 -12.60 14.57
CA SER A 94 -15.17 -14.01 14.74
C SER A 94 -15.18 -14.72 13.38
N LYS A 95 -14.79 -15.99 13.37
CA LYS A 95 -14.89 -16.85 12.19
C LYS A 95 -15.67 -18.11 12.53
N GLN A 96 -16.69 -18.41 11.74
CA GLN A 96 -17.44 -19.66 11.87
C GLN A 96 -16.59 -20.84 11.35
N LEU A 97 -16.60 -21.94 12.11
CA LEU A 97 -15.92 -23.17 11.75
C LEU A 97 -16.83 -24.06 10.88
N ALA A 98 -16.21 -24.85 10.01
CA ALA A 98 -16.93 -25.80 9.14
C ALA A 98 -17.71 -26.87 9.94
N SER A 99 -17.28 -27.18 11.16
CA SER A 99 -17.91 -28.15 12.06
C SER A 99 -19.11 -27.60 12.85
N GLY A 100 -19.47 -26.31 12.66
CA GLY A 100 -20.32 -25.58 13.59
C GLY A 100 -19.52 -25.06 14.79
N GLY A 101 -19.81 -23.83 15.21
CA GLY A 101 -19.07 -23.09 16.25
C GLY A 101 -18.32 -21.87 15.69
N PHE A 102 -17.80 -21.03 16.61
CA PHE A 102 -17.07 -19.81 16.27
C PHE A 102 -15.71 -19.79 16.97
N VAL A 103 -14.71 -19.21 16.30
CA VAL A 103 -13.45 -18.82 16.92
C VAL A 103 -13.38 -17.31 16.98
N GLU A 104 -13.07 -16.77 18.15
CA GLU A 104 -12.72 -15.37 18.31
C GLU A 104 -11.25 -15.16 17.96
N ILE A 105 -11.01 -14.18 17.09
CA ILE A 105 -9.68 -13.69 16.73
C ILE A 105 -9.57 -12.31 17.38
N GLN A 106 -8.75 -12.25 18.42
CA GLN A 106 -8.52 -11.02 19.19
C GLN A 106 -7.82 -9.95 18.34
N ALA A 107 -7.85 -8.70 18.83
CA ALA A 107 -7.12 -7.60 18.21
C ALA A 107 -5.63 -7.94 18.08
N GLY A 108 -5.02 -7.50 16.98
CA GLY A 108 -3.62 -7.76 16.70
C GLY A 108 -3.01 -6.71 15.80
N VAL A 109 -1.70 -6.53 15.90
CA VAL A 109 -0.97 -5.60 15.03
C VAL A 109 -0.56 -6.32 13.75
N SER A 110 -1.00 -5.80 12.61
CA SER A 110 -0.52 -6.19 11.30
C SER A 110 0.55 -5.21 10.81
N ARG A 111 1.57 -5.73 10.13
CA ARG A 111 2.60 -4.96 9.42
C ARG A 111 2.40 -5.20 7.93
N ALA A 112 2.30 -4.13 7.14
CA ALA A 112 2.09 -4.22 5.70
C ALA A 112 2.88 -3.17 4.94
N SER A 113 3.15 -3.40 3.66
CA SER A 113 3.73 -2.38 2.78
C SER A 113 2.81 -1.15 2.71
N PHE A 114 3.39 0.04 2.89
CA PHE A 114 2.63 1.30 2.81
C PHE A 114 1.98 1.49 1.43
N ALA A 115 2.64 1.10 0.35
CA ALA A 115 2.07 1.16 -1.00
C ALA A 115 0.83 0.27 -1.16
N LEU A 116 0.84 -0.93 -0.57
CA LEU A 116 -0.33 -1.82 -0.60
C LEU A 116 -1.48 -1.26 0.24
N LEU A 117 -1.17 -0.64 1.38
CA LEU A 117 -2.17 0.08 2.16
C LEU A 117 -2.81 1.21 1.35
N VAL A 118 -2.01 2.00 0.63
CA VAL A 118 -2.51 3.06 -0.28
C VAL A 118 -3.44 2.46 -1.33
N LEU A 119 -3.04 1.38 -2.02
CA LEU A 119 -3.86 0.75 -3.06
C LEU A 119 -5.19 0.17 -2.55
N GLU A 120 -5.29 -0.23 -1.28
CA GLU A 120 -6.54 -0.73 -0.70
C GLU A 120 -7.46 0.39 -0.20
N ASN A 121 -6.92 1.56 0.14
CA ASN A 121 -7.67 2.62 0.85
C ASN A 121 -7.79 3.94 0.09
N ARG A 122 -7.13 4.07 -1.07
CA ARG A 122 -7.17 5.26 -1.93
C ARG A 122 -7.49 4.85 -3.36
N LYS A 123 -8.06 5.77 -4.13
CA LYS A 123 -8.42 5.53 -5.53
C LYS A 123 -7.19 5.70 -6.40
N VAL A 124 -6.69 4.60 -6.98
CA VAL A 124 -5.62 4.57 -7.99
C VAL A 124 -6.20 4.20 -9.35
#